data_AF-A0A920PB40-F1
#
_entry.id   AF-A0A920PB40-F1
#
_cell.length_a   1.000
_cell.length_b   1.000
_cell.length_c   1.000
_cell.angle_alpha   90.00
_cell.angle_beta   90.00
_cell.angle_gamma   90.00
#
_symmetry.space_group_name_H-M   'P 1'
#
loop_
_entity.id
_entity.type
_entity.pdbx_description
1 polymer ?
#
loop_
_entity_poly.entity_id
_entity_poly.type
_entity_poly.pdbx_seq_one_letter_code
_entity_poly.pdbx_strand_id
1 'polypeptide(L)' 'MLLTKDKALQGYSTKQYFPNIKVNKNPVEDIYEAVTVPSKYCRISKFGEPFTLVVFHPEWCGDAITTTPTILKLADTS' A
#
# COMPACT_ATOMS: atom_id res chain seq x y z
N MET A 1 10.75 -12.28 12.02
CA MET A 1 11.65 -11.61 11.05
C MET A 1 12.05 -10.27 11.65
N LEU A 2 13.34 -9.91 11.65
CA LEU A 2 13.78 -8.58 12.07
C LEU A 2 13.60 -7.60 10.90
N LEU A 3 12.83 -6.54 11.09
CA LEU A 3 12.64 -5.49 10.09
C LEU A 3 13.79 -4.48 10.20
N THR A 4 14.79 -4.61 9.33
CA THR A 4 15.88 -3.63 9.18
C THR A 4 15.52 -2.60 8.10
N LYS A 5 16.23 -1.47 8.08
CA LYS A 5 16.09 -0.47 7.00
C LYS A 5 16.33 -1.10 5.63
N ASP A 6 17.38 -1.89 5.49
CA ASP A 6 17.69 -2.59 4.23
C ASP A 6 16.59 -3.57 3.80
N LYS A 7 15.95 -4.24 4.78
CA LYS A 7 14.81 -5.12 4.50
C LYS A 7 13.56 -4.35 4.09
N ALA A 8 13.31 -3.18 4.67
CA ALA A 8 12.21 -2.31 4.26
C ALA A 8 12.38 -1.82 2.81
N LEU A 9 13.61 -1.49 2.41
CA LEU A 9 13.94 -1.02 1.05
C LEU A 9 13.85 -2.10 -0.04
N GLN A 10 13.71 -3.37 0.33
CA GLN A 10 13.51 -4.48 -0.62
C GLN A 10 12.05 -4.61 -1.08
N GLY A 11 11.11 -3.88 -0.48
CA GLY A 11 9.71 -3.86 -0.89
C GLY A 11 9.48 -3.11 -2.21
N TYR A 12 8.25 -3.18 -2.72
CA TYR A 12 7.84 -2.42 -3.90
C TYR A 12 7.25 -1.06 -3.52
N SER A 13 7.66 -0.01 -4.22
CA SER A 13 6.88 1.23 -4.31
C SER A 13 5.57 1.00 -5.07
N THR A 14 4.60 1.92 -4.97
CA THR A 14 3.33 1.82 -5.73
C THR A 14 3.56 1.58 -7.22
N LYS A 15 4.50 2.32 -7.83
CA LYS A 15 4.87 2.19 -9.25
C LYS A 15 5.47 0.84 -9.61
N GLN A 16 6.15 0.19 -8.66
CA GLN A 16 6.72 -1.13 -8.85
C GLN A 16 5.73 -2.25 -8.51
N TYR A 17 4.75 -1.99 -7.63
CA TYR A 17 3.84 -3.00 -7.14
C TYR A 17 2.91 -3.51 -8.26
N PHE A 18 2.11 -2.63 -8.89
CA PHE A 18 1.11 -3.02 -9.89
C PHE A 18 1.66 -3.80 -11.10
N PRO A 19 2.81 -3.42 -11.71
CA PRO A 19 3.38 -4.20 -12.79
C PRO A 19 3.83 -5.61 -12.39
N ASN A 20 4.12 -5.84 -11.09
CA ASN A 20 4.66 -7.09 -10.59
C ASN A 20 3.63 -8.01 -9.92
N ILE A 21 2.35 -7.62 -9.82
CA ILE A 21 1.27 -8.46 -9.28
C ILE A 21 1.07 -9.67 -10.19
N LYS A 22 1.11 -10.87 -9.63
CA LYS A 22 0.94 -12.14 -10.38
C LYS A 22 -0.47 -12.70 -10.30
N VAL A 23 -1.20 -12.41 -9.22
CA VAL A 23 -2.56 -12.91 -8.99
C VAL A 23 -3.47 -11.77 -8.54
N ASN A 24 -4.75 -11.82 -8.93
CA ASN A 24 -5.76 -10.82 -8.55
C ASN A 24 -5.43 -9.38 -8.95
N LYS A 25 -4.65 -9.19 -10.02
CA LYS A 25 -4.23 -7.86 -10.49
C LYS A 25 -5.41 -6.93 -10.76
N ASN A 26 -6.36 -7.35 -11.60
CA ASN A 26 -7.49 -6.49 -11.97
C ASN A 26 -8.32 -6.06 -10.73
N PRO A 27 -8.73 -6.96 -9.82
CA PRO A 27 -9.40 -6.54 -8.59
C PRO A 27 -8.62 -5.50 -7.76
N VAL A 28 -7.29 -5.66 -7.67
CA VAL A 28 -6.44 -4.74 -6.91
C VAL A 28 -6.36 -3.37 -7.59
N GLU A 29 -6.20 -3.33 -8.93
CA GLU A 29 -6.22 -2.09 -9.73
C GLU A 29 -7.58 -1.39 -9.65
N ASP A 30 -8.68 -2.14 -9.82
CA ASP A 30 -10.04 -1.60 -9.77
C ASP A 30 -10.31 -0.91 -8.42
N ILE A 31 -9.89 -1.52 -7.31
CA ILE A 31 -10.03 -0.94 -5.98
C ILE A 31 -9.14 0.30 -5.83
N TYR A 32 -7.88 0.25 -6.30
CA TYR A 32 -6.98 1.41 -6.20
C TYR A 32 -7.52 2.63 -6.96
N GLU A 33 -8.09 2.42 -8.14
CA GLU A 33 -8.70 3.49 -8.93
C GLU A 33 -9.99 4.02 -8.28
N ALA A 34 -10.81 3.15 -7.71
CA ALA A 34 -12.08 3.53 -7.07
C ALA A 34 -11.92 4.18 -5.68
N VAL A 35 -10.88 3.82 -4.93
CA VAL A 35 -10.68 4.31 -3.56
C VAL A 35 -10.37 5.81 -3.59
N THR A 36 -11.17 6.57 -2.84
CA THR A 36 -10.89 7.96 -2.49
C THR A 36 -10.61 8.02 -1.01
N VAL A 37 -9.47 8.61 -0.60
CA VAL A 37 -9.13 8.81 0.80
C VAL A 37 -9.63 10.19 1.25
N PRO A 38 -10.70 10.29 2.06
CA PRO A 38 -11.18 11.59 2.50
C PRO A 38 -10.17 12.19 3.49
N SER A 39 -9.74 13.43 3.25
CA SER A 39 -8.78 14.15 4.10
C SER A 39 -9.17 14.16 5.58
N LYS A 40 -10.47 14.24 5.89
CA LYS A 40 -11.02 14.18 7.26
C LYS A 40 -10.70 12.90 8.03
N TYR A 41 -10.39 11.80 7.34
CA TYR A 41 -10.02 10.52 7.95
C TYR A 41 -8.53 10.22 7.85
N CYS A 42 -7.76 10.99 7.07
CA CYS A 42 -6.31 10.89 7.01
C CYS A 42 -5.68 11.52 8.25
N ARG A 43 -5.66 10.76 9.36
CA ARG A 43 -4.98 11.16 10.61
C ARG A 43 -3.46 11.04 10.53
N ILE A 44 -2.96 10.52 9.41
CA ILE A 44 -1.55 10.32 9.16
C ILE A 44 -0.79 11.65 9.07
N SER A 45 -1.44 12.69 8.56
CA SER A 45 -0.90 14.06 8.55
C SER A 45 -0.59 14.64 9.94
N LYS A 46 -1.06 13.99 11.03
CA LYS A 46 -0.71 14.37 12.40
C LYS A 46 0.65 13.85 12.84
N PHE A 47 1.24 12.89 12.13
CA PHE A 47 2.63 12.53 12.35
C PHE A 47 3.49 13.67 11.76
N GLY A 48 4.18 14.41 12.63
CA GLY A 48 4.95 15.60 12.26
C GLY A 48 6.17 15.34 11.38
N GLU A 49 6.42 14.08 11.01
CA GLU A 49 7.53 13.64 10.17
C GLU A 49 7.06 12.54 9.20
N PRO A 50 7.66 12.44 7.99
CA PRO A 50 7.43 11.33 7.08
C PRO A 50 7.82 9.99 7.74
N PHE A 51 7.03 8.94 7.49
CA PHE A 51 7.34 7.59 7.96
C PHE A 51 7.14 6.57 6.84
N THR A 52 7.73 5.39 7.01
CA THR A 52 7.61 4.28 6.09
C THR A 52 6.69 3.22 6.70
N LEU A 53 5.60 2.90 6.01
CA LEU A 53 4.77 1.73 6.33
C LEU A 53 5.26 0.53 5.50
N VAL A 54 5.70 -0.52 6.18
CA VAL A 54 6.11 -1.78 5.54
C VAL A 54 4.99 -2.80 5.69
N VAL A 55 4.48 -3.29 4.57
CA VAL A 55 3.37 -4.27 4.55
C VAL A 55 3.90 -5.61 4.07
N PHE A 56 3.74 -6.64 4.91
CA PHE A 56 4.03 -8.02 4.55
C PHE A 56 2.72 -8.73 4.28
N HIS A 57 2.47 -9.09 3.02
CA HIS A 57 1.26 -9.80 2.64
C HIS A 57 1.54 -10.73 1.46
N PRO A 58 0.78 -11.83 1.32
CA PRO A 58 0.73 -12.59 0.09
C PRO A 58 -0.31 -11.98 -0.87
N GLU A 59 -0.09 -12.08 -2.18
CA GLU A 59 -0.98 -11.51 -3.21
C GLU A 59 -2.33 -12.25 -3.32
N TRP A 60 -2.39 -13.51 -2.88
CA TRP A 60 -3.61 -14.33 -2.95
C TRP A 60 -4.56 -14.12 -1.76
N CYS A 61 -4.13 -13.40 -0.71
CA CYS A 61 -4.97 -13.19 0.47
C CYS A 61 -6.09 -12.20 0.17
N GLY A 62 -7.34 -12.59 0.45
CA GLY A 62 -8.52 -11.73 0.27
C GLY A 62 -8.40 -10.38 0.98
N ASP A 63 -7.83 -10.35 2.19
CA ASP A 63 -7.60 -9.12 2.93
C ASP A 63 -6.58 -8.21 2.21
N ALA A 64 -5.54 -8.79 1.61
CA ALA A 64 -4.54 -8.02 0.88
C ALA A 64 -5.11 -7.40 -0.40
N ILE A 65 -6.02 -8.11 -1.08
CA ILE A 65 -6.68 -7.61 -2.29
C ILE A 65 -7.43 -6.30 -2.02
N THR A 66 -8.01 -6.15 -0.82
CA THR A 66 -8.82 -4.97 -0.47
C THR A 66 -8.02 -3.88 0.26
N THR A 67 -7.08 -4.27 1.13
CA THR A 67 -6.36 -3.33 2.00
C THR A 67 -5.11 -2.74 1.34
N THR A 68 -4.33 -3.53 0.59
CA THR A 68 -3.12 -3.04 -0.07
C THR A 68 -3.37 -1.88 -1.04
N PRO A 69 -4.33 -1.94 -1.99
CA PRO A 69 -4.60 -0.81 -2.88
C PRO A 69 -5.05 0.45 -2.12
N THR A 70 -5.78 0.29 -1.01
CA THR A 70 -6.18 1.41 -0.14
C THR A 70 -4.97 2.07 0.52
N ILE A 71 -4.02 1.27 1.03
CA ILE A 71 -2.78 1.76 1.65
C ILE A 71 -1.90 2.47 0.61
N LEU A 72 -1.77 1.91 -0.60
CA LEU A 72 -1.00 2.52 -1.68
C LEU A 72 -1.63 3.85 -2.13
N LYS A 73 -2.96 3.91 -2.27
CA LYS A 73 -3.68 5.15 -2.59
C LYS A 73 -3.46 6.22 -1.53
N LEU A 74 -3.46 5.82 -0.26
CA LEU A 74 -3.16 6.71 0.86
C LEU A 74 -1.73 7.25 0.79
N ALA A 75 -0.74 6.42 0.46
CA ALA A 75 0.64 6.84 0.31
C ALA A 75 0.84 7.83 -0.86
N ASP A 76 0.15 7.63 -1.98
CA ASP A 76 0.26 8.49 -3.17
C ASP A 76 -0.52 9.82 -3.03
N THR A 77 -1.44 9.91 -2.07
CA THR A 77 -2.30 11.08 -1.84
C THR A 77 -1.93 11.89 -0.59
N SER A 78 -0.94 11.44 0.18
CA SER A 78 -0.44 12.09 1.40
C SER A 78 0.76 13.00 1.14
#